data_AF-A0A842WPY0-F1
#
_entry.id   AF-A0A842WPY0-F1
#
_cell.length_a   1.000
_cell.length_b   1.000
_cell.length_c   1.000
_cell.angle_alpha   90.00
_cell.angle_beta   90.00
_cell.angle_gamma   90.00
#
_symmetry.space_group_name_H-M   'P 1'
#
loop_
_entity.id
_entity.type
_entity.pdbx_description
1 polymer ?
#
loop_
_entity_poly.entity_id
_entity_poly.type
_entity_poly.pdbx_seq_one_letter_code
_entity_poly.pdbx_strand_id
1 'polypeptide(L)'
;MAMDNCFKIDNNKMYIQYEPINDLDEFASTCMKMLAAANEKEVYIIMDESVNSIASSYVGVLMSCAMLSNQMGRKLHIKCNSTLKRLIDILDGHKLMKFID
;
A
#
# COMPACT_ATOMS: atom_id res chain seq x y z
N MET A 1 16.98 -0.12 -16.70
CA MET A 1 15.86 0.84 -16.72
C MET A 1 15.03 0.55 -15.50
N ALA A 2 15.13 1.36 -14.44
CA ALA A 2 14.26 1.23 -13.26
C ALA A 2 12.89 1.79 -13.66
N MET A 3 11.85 0.95 -13.65
CA MET A 3 10.49 1.36 -13.99
C MET A 3 10.03 2.47 -13.04
N ASP A 4 9.33 3.45 -13.61
CA ASP A 4 8.71 4.59 -12.95
C ASP A 4 7.68 4.14 -11.88
N ASN A 5 8.15 3.72 -10.70
CA ASN A 5 7.31 3.62 -9.51
C ASN A 5 6.85 5.05 -9.20
N CYS A 6 5.61 5.38 -9.59
CA CYS A 6 5.14 6.75 -9.70
C CYS A 6 4.93 7.34 -8.30
N PHE A 7 6.00 7.94 -7.79
CA PHE A 7 6.02 8.72 -6.57
C PHE A 7 5.58 10.14 -6.89
N LYS A 8 4.43 10.54 -6.35
CA LYS A 8 3.99 11.93 -6.34
C LYS A 8 3.81 12.37 -4.89
N ILE A 9 4.50 13.44 -4.52
CA ILE A 9 4.18 14.22 -3.33
C ILE A 9 3.36 15.41 -3.83
N ASP A 10 2.13 15.54 -3.34
CA ASP A 10 1.29 16.69 -3.64
C ASP A 10 0.59 17.14 -2.36
N ASN A 11 0.77 18.41 -1.98
CA ASN A 11 0.03 19.09 -0.92
C ASN A 11 -0.22 18.25 0.35
N ASN A 12 0.86 17.82 0.99
CA ASN A 12 0.85 17.08 2.24
C ASN A 12 0.38 15.60 2.15
N LYS A 13 0.33 15.07 0.92
CA LYS A 13 -0.10 13.72 0.58
C LYS A 13 0.99 12.98 -0.17
N MET A 14 1.16 11.72 0.19
CA MET A 14 2.09 10.82 -0.48
C MET A 14 1.32 9.76 -1.27
N TYR A 15 1.68 9.53 -2.53
CA TYR A 15 1.12 8.44 -3.33
C TYR A 15 2.19 7.40 -3.68
N ILE A 16 1.87 6.14 -3.39
CA ILE A 16 2.60 4.95 -3.81
C ILE A 16 1.72 4.26 -4.84
N GLN A 17 1.91 4.59 -6.12
CA GLN A 17 1.21 3.94 -7.22
C GLN A 17 2.14 2.92 -7.87
N TYR A 18 1.63 1.70 -8.01
CA TYR A 18 2.36 0.61 -8.64
C TYR A 18 1.60 0.06 -9.84
N GLU A 19 2.30 0.00 -10.97
CA GLU A 19 1.98 -0.88 -12.10
C GLU A 19 2.21 -2.36 -11.69
N PRO A 20 1.64 -3.36 -12.39
CA PRO A 20 1.48 -4.71 -11.88
C PRO A 20 2.73 -5.28 -11.21
N ILE A 21 2.62 -5.46 -9.88
CA ILE A 21 3.73 -5.95 -9.07
C ILE A 21 3.73 -7.47 -9.14
N ASN A 22 4.73 -8.02 -9.83
CA ASN A 22 5.07 -9.43 -9.72
C ASN A 22 6.14 -9.69 -8.64
N ASP A 23 6.70 -8.65 -8.02
CA ASP A 23 7.78 -8.73 -7.01
C ASP A 23 7.34 -8.15 -5.64
N LEU A 24 7.04 -9.05 -4.72
CA LEU A 24 6.63 -8.72 -3.35
C LEU A 24 7.73 -8.00 -2.56
N ASP A 25 8.99 -8.37 -2.75
CA ASP A 25 10.11 -7.84 -1.97
C ASP A 25 10.38 -6.39 -2.37
N GLU A 26 10.27 -6.08 -3.67
CA GLU A 26 10.35 -4.71 -4.16
C GLU A 26 9.20 -3.85 -3.60
N PHE A 27 7.96 -4.38 -3.63
CA PHE A 27 6.80 -3.68 -3.07
C PHE A 27 6.98 -3.35 -1.59
N ALA A 28 7.39 -4.35 -0.80
CA ALA A 28 7.62 -4.19 0.64
C ALA A 28 8.73 -3.17 0.91
N SER A 29 9.87 -3.30 0.23
CA SER A 29 11.02 -2.40 0.38
C SER A 29 10.65 -0.95 0.07
N THR A 30 9.94 -0.73 -1.03
CA THR A 30 9.51 0.62 -1.43
C THR A 30 8.51 1.17 -0.43
N CYS A 31 7.44 0.43 -0.09
CA CYS A 31 6.46 0.90 0.88
C CYS A 31 7.09 1.30 2.21
N MET A 32 8.01 0.49 2.73
CA MET A 32 8.66 0.77 4.01
C MET A 32 9.62 1.97 3.95
N LYS A 33 10.47 2.04 2.91
CA LYS A 33 11.38 3.19 2.72
C LYS A 33 10.59 4.49 2.60
N MET A 34 9.49 4.42 1.86
CA MET A 34 8.61 5.54 1.62
C MET A 34 7.87 6.00 2.86
N LEU A 35 7.28 5.07 3.62
CA LEU A 35 6.69 5.38 4.91
C LEU A 35 7.71 5.96 5.89
N ALA A 36 8.95 5.47 5.88
CA ALA A 36 10.00 6.02 6.72
C ALA A 36 10.45 7.44 6.29
N ALA A 37 10.51 7.70 4.98
CA ALA A 37 11.02 8.95 4.42
C ALA A 37 9.97 10.06 4.31
N ALA A 38 8.69 9.72 4.18
CA ALA A 38 7.62 10.69 4.12
C ALA A 38 7.55 11.47 5.43
N ASN A 39 7.36 12.78 5.37
CA ASN A 39 6.97 13.59 6.54
C ASN A 39 5.48 13.94 6.51
N GLU A 40 4.76 13.31 5.59
CA GLU A 40 3.38 13.64 5.24
C GLU A 40 2.37 13.06 6.22
N LYS A 41 1.25 13.77 6.40
CA LYS A 41 0.17 13.32 7.29
C LYS A 41 -0.72 12.25 6.65
N GLU A 42 -0.81 12.24 5.33
CA GLU A 42 -1.63 11.28 4.59
C GLU A 42 -0.79 10.48 3.59
N VAL A 43 -0.97 9.16 3.61
CA VAL A 43 -0.28 8.20 2.74
C VAL A 43 -1.33 7.43 1.96
N TYR A 44 -1.15 7.34 0.64
CA TYR A 44 -2.04 6.67 -0.29
C TYR A 44 -1.27 5.55 -0.99
N ILE A 45 -1.75 4.31 -0.87
CA ILE A 45 -1.23 3.15 -1.60
C ILE A 45 -2.26 2.78 -2.66
N ILE A 46 -1.87 2.83 -3.93
CA ILE A 46 -2.75 2.54 -5.07
C ILE A 46 -2.22 1.29 -5.76
N MET A 47 -3.03 0.22 -5.71
CA MET A 47 -2.76 -1.06 -6.37
C MET A 47 -3.78 -1.26 -7.49
N ASP A 48 -3.39 -0.90 -8.72
CA ASP A 48 -4.29 -0.89 -9.88
C ASP A 48 -4.21 -2.18 -10.72
N GLU A 49 -5.41 -2.71 -10.97
CA GLU A 49 -5.93 -3.77 -11.85
C GLU A 49 -5.15 -5.03 -12.33
N SER A 50 -3.86 -5.26 -12.03
CA SER A 50 -3.16 -6.39 -12.67
C SER A 50 -2.23 -7.22 -11.78
N VAL A 51 -2.53 -7.31 -10.48
CA VAL A 51 -1.85 -8.28 -9.61
C VAL A 51 -2.39 -9.69 -9.91
N ASN A 52 -1.85 -10.34 -10.95
CA ASN A 52 -2.27 -11.67 -11.42
C ASN A 52 -1.97 -12.79 -10.40
N SER A 53 -1.18 -12.50 -9.36
CA SER A 53 -0.88 -13.40 -8.26
C SER A 53 -0.92 -12.63 -6.93
N ILE A 54 -2.12 -12.35 -6.42
CA ILE A 54 -2.24 -11.80 -5.07
C ILE A 54 -1.99 -12.94 -4.07
N ALA A 55 -0.72 -13.18 -3.77
CA ALA A 55 -0.32 -13.94 -2.61
C ALA A 55 -0.78 -13.20 -1.35
N SER A 56 -1.26 -13.94 -0.35
CA SER A 56 -1.59 -13.43 1.00
C SER A 56 -0.50 -12.53 1.60
N SER A 57 0.74 -12.70 1.15
CA SER A 57 1.89 -11.89 1.52
C SER A 57 1.75 -10.39 1.23
N TYR A 58 1.06 -9.98 0.14
CA TYR A 58 0.81 -8.55 -0.13
C TYR A 58 -0.08 -7.91 0.95
N VAL A 59 -1.05 -8.67 1.46
CA VAL A 59 -1.89 -8.23 2.58
C VAL A 59 -1.04 -8.06 3.84
N GLY A 60 -0.07 -8.95 4.07
CA GLY A 60 0.90 -8.81 5.17
C GLY A 60 1.69 -7.50 5.10
N VAL A 61 2.19 -7.15 3.90
CA VAL A 61 2.89 -5.86 3.71
C VAL A 61 1.96 -4.68 3.98
N LEU A 62 0.72 -4.70 3.47
CA LEU A 62 -0.26 -3.65 3.74
C LEU A 62 -0.57 -3.52 5.24
N MET A 63 -0.66 -4.63 5.98
CA MET A 63 -0.83 -4.60 7.44
C MET A 63 0.35 -3.91 8.11
N SER A 64 1.58 -4.22 7.71
CA SER A 64 2.78 -3.56 8.23
C SER A 64 2.77 -2.06 7.91
N CYS A 65 2.34 -1.67 6.70
CA CYS A 65 2.17 -0.27 6.32
C CYS A 65 1.14 0.46 7.18
N ALA A 66 0.01 -0.19 7.47
CA ALA A 66 -1.04 0.33 8.34
C ALA A 66 -0.57 0.50 9.78
N MET A 67 0.17 -0.48 10.32
CA MET A 67 0.74 -0.40 11.67
C MET A 67 1.75 0.75 11.78
N LEU A 68 2.67 0.87 10.81
CA LEU A 68 3.68 1.92 10.79
C LEU A 68 3.03 3.31 10.64
N SER A 69 2.07 3.46 9.72
CA SER A 69 1.33 4.72 9.55
C SER A 69 0.64 5.13 10.86
N ASN A 70 0.00 4.19 11.55
CA ASN A 70 -0.65 4.45 12.83
C ASN A 70 0.34 4.84 13.94
N GLN A 71 1.51 4.18 14.02
CA GLN A 71 2.58 4.53 14.97
C GLN A 71 3.14 5.94 14.72
N MET A 72 3.21 6.35 13.46
CA MET A 72 3.68 7.68 13.06
C MET A 72 2.58 8.76 13.13
N GLY A 73 1.36 8.41 13.56
CA GLY A 73 0.23 9.35 13.62
C GLY A 73 -0.28 9.80 12.26
N ARG A 74 -0.08 8.99 11.22
CA ARG A 74 -0.44 9.27 9.83
C ARG A 74 -1.70 8.52 9.42
N LYS A 75 -2.44 9.13 8.50
CA LYS A 75 -3.62 8.53 7.90
C LYS A 75 -3.23 7.75 6.66
N LEU A 76 -3.53 6.45 6.65
CA LEU A 76 -3.30 5.58 5.51
C LEU A 76 -4.58 5.42 4.70
N HIS A 77 -4.44 5.45 3.38
CA HIS A 77 -5.47 5.23 2.38
C HIS A 77 -4.98 4.15 1.43
N ILE A 78 -5.79 3.13 1.16
CA ILE A 78 -5.46 2.01 0.29
C ILE A 78 -6.54 1.94 -0.77
N LYS A 79 -6.16 2.17 -2.03
CA LYS A 79 -7.02 1.96 -3.18
C LYS A 79 -6.61 0.66 -3.85
N CYS A 80 -7.52 -0.30 -3.91
CA CYS A 80 -7.26 -1.60 -4.50
C CYS A 80 -8.44 -2.12 -5.33
N ASN A 81 -8.17 -3.09 -6.20
CA ASN A 81 -9.22 -3.77 -6.96
C ASN A 81 -10.11 -4.65 -6.07
N SER A 82 -11.27 -5.06 -6.61
CA SER A 82 -12.26 -5.86 -5.88
C SER A 82 -11.74 -7.23 -5.43
N THR A 83 -10.80 -7.82 -6.15
CA THR A 83 -10.15 -9.09 -5.80
C THR A 83 -9.30 -8.96 -4.55
N LEU A 84 -8.43 -7.94 -4.49
CA LEU A 84 -7.60 -7.68 -3.31
C LEU A 84 -8.46 -7.28 -2.11
N LYS A 85 -9.51 -6.48 -2.33
CA LYS A 85 -10.49 -6.14 -1.28
C LYS A 85 -11.13 -7.38 -0.67
N ARG A 86 -11.56 -8.34 -1.51
CA ARG A 86 -12.09 -9.63 -1.03
C ARG A 86 -11.05 -10.47 -0.29
N LEU A 87 -9.80 -10.50 -0.75
CA LEU A 87 -8.73 -11.22 -0.06
C LEU A 87 -8.41 -10.63 1.32
N ILE A 88 -8.41 -9.29 1.44
CA ILE A 88 -8.24 -8.62 2.73
C ILE A 88 -9.39 -8.99 3.69
N ASP A 89 -10.62 -9.02 3.19
CA ASP A 89 -11.79 -9.41 3.98
C ASP A 89 -11.72 -10.88 4.45
N ILE A 90 -11.27 -11.79 3.57
CA ILE A 90 -11.13 -13.23 3.89
C ILE A 90 -10.01 -13.49 4.91
N LEU A 91 -8.90 -12.75 4.84
CA LEU A 91 -7.72 -12.96 5.69
C LEU A 91 -7.82 -12.28 7.07
N ASP A 92 -9.05 -12.08 7.57
CA ASP A 92 -9.33 -11.39 8.84
C ASP A 92 -8.71 -9.96 8.89
N GLY A 93 -8.58 -9.35 7.71
CA GLY A 93 -8.06 -8.01 7.51
C GLY A 93 -9.04 -6.93 7.91
N HIS A 94 -9.99 -7.17 8.82
CA HIS A 94 -10.94 -6.16 9.30
C HIS A 94 -10.24 -4.89 9.82
N LYS A 95 -9.03 -5.04 10.37
CA LYS A 95 -8.17 -3.91 10.78
C LYS A 95 -7.64 -3.09 9.61
N LEU A 96 -7.50 -3.70 8.43
CA LEU A 96 -7.11 -3.06 7.18
C LEU A 96 -8.32 -2.45 6.45
N MET A 97 -9.50 -3.06 6.55
CA MET A 97 -10.72 -2.62 5.86
C MET A 97 -11.07 -1.14 6.12
N LYS A 98 -10.72 -0.60 7.28
CA LYS A 98 -10.92 0.83 7.63
C LYS A 98 -10.02 1.81 6.86
N PHE A 99 -8.98 1.32 6.20
CA PHE A 99 -8.05 2.11 5.39
C PHE A 99 -8.32 1.95 3.89
N ILE A 100 -9.25 1.09 3.49
CA ILE A 100 -9.60 0.88 2.08
C ILE A 100 -10.67 1.89 1.67
N ASP A 101 -10.35 2.72 0.68
CA ASP A 101 -11.31 3.64 0.04
C ASP A 101 -12.06 2.95 -1.13
#